data_AF-A0A9P0D7M7-F1
#
_entry.id   AF-A0A9P0D7M7-F1
#
_cell.length_a   1.000
_cell.length_b   1.000
_cell.length_c   1.000
_cell.angle_alpha   90.00
_cell.angle_beta   90.00
_cell.angle_gamma   90.00
#
_symmetry.space_group_name_H-M   'P 1'
#
loop_
_entity.id
_entity.type
_entity.pdbx_description
1 polymer ?
#
loop_
_entity_poly.entity_id
_entity_poly.type
_entity_poly.pdbx_seq_one_letter_code
_entity_poly.pdbx_strand_id
1 'polypeptide(L)'
;MNVDDDNLYEDSGNETSGDDVDFVIEVDTASHSKELQCYDEEYQYEVLSTDDIVQHMIDCIKEVNTVVQIPSTTTRILLNYFHWDKEKLMEKFFDGNQDELFREAHVINPFKKVNVAKPKIANKALGTEECDICFMIFSSSQMTGLECGHRFCYQCWNEYLTTKIMEEGVGQTIACAAHNCPILVDDQTAMRLVKDPRVKLKYQHLITNSFVECNRLLRWCPSPDCSYAVKVAYVEAKPVACKCSNVFCFACGENWHDPVKCGLLKKWQKKCDDDSETSNWIAANTKECPKCNATIEKDGGCNHMVCKNQNCKADFCWVCLGPWEPHGSSWYNCNRYDEDEAKAARDAQEKSRAALQRYLFYCNRYMNHMQSLKFEHKLYASVKDKMEEMQQHNMSWIEVQFLKKAVDILCQCRQTLMYTYVFAYYLKKNNQSVIFEDNQKDLERATELLSEYLERDITQENLIDIKQKVQDKYRYCDGRRMALLDHVHEGYEKDWWVYSE
;
A
#
# COMPACT_ATOMS: atom_id res chain seq x y z
N MET A 1 -33.91 30.01 -58.35
CA MET A 1 -35.37 30.15 -58.45
C MET A 1 -35.97 28.86 -57.95
N ASN A 2 -36.80 28.98 -56.91
CA ASN A 2 -37.85 28.09 -56.40
C ASN A 2 -37.41 26.67 -55.93
N VAL A 3 -37.44 26.31 -54.64
CA VAL A 3 -38.55 26.28 -53.63
C VAL A 3 -39.31 24.95 -53.69
N ASP A 4 -39.19 24.20 -52.59
CA ASP A 4 -40.18 23.32 -51.91
C ASP A 4 -40.71 22.07 -52.66
N ASP A 5 -41.21 21.00 -52.03
CA ASP A 5 -41.27 20.42 -50.69
C ASP A 5 -42.12 19.12 -50.85
N ASP A 6 -42.16 18.29 -49.82
CA ASP A 6 -43.22 17.35 -49.44
C ASP A 6 -43.31 15.92 -50.02
N ASN A 7 -42.93 14.98 -49.13
CA ASN A 7 -43.80 14.01 -48.43
C ASN A 7 -44.79 13.12 -49.22
N LEU A 8 -44.71 11.79 -49.04
CA LEU A 8 -45.71 11.00 -48.28
C LEU A 8 -45.42 9.48 -48.32
N TYR A 9 -45.72 8.86 -47.19
CA TYR A 9 -45.67 7.45 -46.83
C TYR A 9 -46.77 6.63 -47.53
N GLU A 10 -46.53 5.32 -47.77
CA GLU A 10 -47.52 4.28 -47.48
C GLU A 10 -46.90 2.88 -47.38
N ASP A 11 -47.43 2.12 -46.42
CA ASP A 11 -47.05 0.83 -45.88
C ASP A 11 -47.89 -0.30 -46.52
N SER A 12 -47.29 -1.46 -46.80
CA SER A 12 -48.01 -2.75 -46.71
C SER A 12 -47.07 -3.98 -46.69
N GLY A 13 -47.11 -4.73 -45.58
CA GLY A 13 -47.44 -6.17 -45.65
C GLY A 13 -46.31 -7.23 -45.68
N ASN A 14 -45.86 -7.61 -44.48
CA ASN A 14 -45.83 -8.97 -43.90
C ASN A 14 -45.34 -10.20 -44.74
N GLU A 15 -44.31 -10.93 -44.28
CA GLU A 15 -44.40 -12.31 -43.72
C GLU A 15 -43.02 -12.97 -43.50
N THR A 16 -43.02 -14.00 -42.66
CA THR A 16 -41.94 -14.42 -41.75
C THR A 16 -41.20 -15.69 -42.19
N SER A 17 -39.89 -15.77 -41.91
CA SER A 17 -39.14 -17.00 -41.54
C SER A 17 -37.69 -16.56 -41.26
N GLY A 18 -37.08 -16.68 -40.08
CA GLY A 18 -37.13 -17.78 -39.14
C GLY A 18 -36.05 -18.79 -39.54
N ASP A 19 -34.79 -18.50 -39.20
CA ASP A 19 -33.72 -19.50 -39.08
C ASP A 19 -32.59 -18.92 -38.20
N ASP A 20 -32.45 -19.54 -37.03
CA ASP A 20 -31.43 -19.32 -36.02
C ASP A 20 -30.05 -19.79 -36.52
N VAL A 21 -29.05 -18.91 -36.48
CA VAL A 21 -27.64 -19.31 -36.55
C VAL A 21 -26.95 -18.93 -35.25
N ASP A 22 -26.79 -19.96 -34.42
CA ASP A 22 -26.14 -19.99 -33.12
C ASP A 22 -24.64 -19.67 -33.29
N PHE A 23 -24.25 -18.41 -33.00
CA PHE A 23 -22.85 -18.00 -33.01
C PHE A 23 -22.29 -18.16 -31.59
N VAL A 24 -21.74 -19.33 -31.31
CA VAL A 24 -21.01 -19.63 -30.08
C VAL A 24 -19.73 -18.79 -30.06
N ILE A 25 -19.73 -17.67 -29.32
CA ILE A 25 -18.51 -16.96 -28.98
C ILE A 25 -17.89 -17.70 -27.79
N GLU A 26 -16.87 -18.50 -28.06
CA GLU A 26 -15.98 -19.03 -27.02
C GLU A 26 -15.34 -17.85 -26.27
N VAL A 27 -15.69 -17.73 -24.99
CA VAL A 27 -15.16 -16.70 -24.09
C VAL A 27 -13.78 -17.14 -23.63
N ASP A 28 -12.74 -16.63 -24.28
CA ASP A 28 -11.35 -16.78 -23.86
C ASP A 28 -11.15 -16.09 -22.50
N THR A 29 -10.92 -16.89 -21.46
CA THR A 29 -10.77 -16.48 -20.05
C THR A 29 -9.38 -15.91 -19.73
N ALA A 30 -8.62 -15.47 -20.74
CA ALA A 30 -7.26 -14.94 -20.60
C ALA A 30 -7.16 -13.40 -20.61
N SER A 31 -8.28 -12.68 -20.68
CA SER A 31 -8.29 -11.21 -20.83
C SER A 31 -8.11 -10.42 -19.53
N HIS A 32 -8.11 -11.07 -18.35
CA HIS A 32 -7.89 -10.38 -17.07
C HIS A 32 -6.46 -9.86 -16.84
N SER A 33 -5.53 -10.14 -17.75
CA SER A 33 -4.13 -9.70 -17.67
C SER A 33 -3.79 -8.54 -18.63
N LYS A 34 -4.72 -8.10 -19.50
CA LYS A 34 -4.39 -7.21 -20.63
C LYS A 34 -4.93 -5.77 -20.56
N GLU A 35 -5.76 -5.41 -19.58
CA GLU A 35 -6.31 -4.05 -19.48
C GLU A 35 -5.40 -3.05 -18.70
N LEU A 36 -4.15 -3.43 -18.41
CA LEU A 36 -3.07 -2.52 -18.01
C LEU A 36 -2.04 -2.25 -19.14
N GLN A 37 -2.23 -2.80 -20.34
CA GLN A 37 -1.25 -2.67 -21.44
C GLN A 37 -1.55 -1.43 -22.29
N CYS A 38 -1.18 -0.29 -21.75
CA CYS A 38 -0.92 0.95 -22.47
C CYS A 38 0.18 1.65 -21.66
N TYR A 39 1.36 1.79 -22.26
CA TYR A 39 2.65 2.25 -21.70
C TYR A 39 3.60 1.16 -21.16
N ASP A 40 4.69 1.02 -21.92
CA ASP A 40 5.94 0.29 -21.71
C ASP A 40 5.94 -1.25 -21.74
N GLU A 41 6.92 -1.76 -22.48
CA GLU A 41 7.43 -3.13 -22.41
C GLU A 41 7.47 -3.59 -20.94
N GLU A 42 6.73 -4.66 -20.61
CA GLU A 42 6.39 -5.09 -19.24
C GLU A 42 7.51 -4.83 -18.24
N TYR A 43 7.29 -3.90 -17.29
CA TYR A 43 8.14 -3.77 -16.11
C TYR A 43 8.04 -5.08 -15.30
N GLN A 44 8.93 -6.02 -15.59
CA GLN A 44 8.89 -7.36 -15.03
C GLN A 44 9.32 -7.35 -13.55
N TYR A 45 8.46 -7.89 -12.70
CA TYR A 45 8.72 -8.07 -11.28
C TYR A 45 8.19 -9.41 -10.78
N GLU A 46 8.77 -9.88 -9.67
CA GLU A 46 8.43 -11.14 -9.02
C GLU A 46 8.03 -10.90 -7.56
N VAL A 47 6.97 -11.56 -7.08
CA VAL A 47 6.54 -11.46 -5.67
C VAL A 47 6.98 -12.71 -4.89
N LEU A 48 8.00 -12.50 -4.06
CA LEU A 48 8.66 -13.52 -3.24
C LEU A 48 8.02 -13.62 -1.86
N SER A 49 7.80 -14.85 -1.39
CA SER A 49 7.46 -15.12 0.00
C SER A 49 8.69 -14.98 0.90
N THR A 50 8.48 -14.91 2.21
CA THR A 50 9.59 -14.98 3.19
C THR A 50 10.45 -16.21 3.01
N ASP A 51 9.85 -17.36 2.69
CA ASP A 51 10.58 -18.61 2.49
C ASP A 51 11.49 -18.53 1.26
N ASP A 52 11.02 -17.93 0.17
CA ASP A 52 11.82 -17.71 -1.04
C ASP A 52 13.02 -16.79 -0.75
N ILE A 53 12.79 -15.72 0.01
CA ILE A 53 13.84 -14.78 0.40
C ILE A 53 14.86 -15.45 1.34
N VAL A 54 14.38 -16.24 2.32
CA VAL A 54 15.25 -17.03 3.20
C VAL A 54 16.09 -18.00 2.37
N GLN A 55 15.52 -18.65 1.36
CA GLN A 55 16.25 -19.57 0.49
C GLN A 55 17.34 -18.85 -0.31
N HIS A 56 17.02 -17.70 -0.92
CA HIS A 56 18.01 -16.85 -1.60
C HIS A 56 19.14 -16.39 -0.66
N MET A 57 18.78 -16.01 0.56
CA MET A 57 19.74 -15.61 1.59
C MET A 57 20.65 -16.79 1.96
N ILE A 58 20.09 -17.98 2.18
CA ILE A 58 20.83 -19.21 2.49
C ILE A 58 21.79 -19.56 1.35
N ASP A 59 21.37 -19.44 0.09
CA ASP A 59 22.22 -19.77 -1.05
C ASP A 59 23.37 -18.77 -1.22
N CYS A 60 23.13 -17.48 -0.95
CA CYS A 60 24.17 -16.47 -0.85
C CYS A 60 25.16 -16.78 0.29
N ILE A 61 24.67 -17.21 1.46
CA ILE A 61 25.52 -17.61 2.59
C ILE A 61 26.36 -18.81 2.21
N LYS A 62 25.78 -19.84 1.58
CA LYS A 62 26.51 -21.04 1.14
C LYS A 62 27.63 -20.70 0.18
N GLU A 63 27.36 -19.84 -0.80
CA GLU A 63 28.35 -19.39 -1.78
C GLU A 63 29.58 -18.77 -1.08
N VAL A 64 29.36 -17.82 -0.17
CA VAL A 64 30.43 -17.21 0.64
C VAL A 64 31.12 -18.25 1.53
N ASN A 65 30.34 -19.17 2.11
CA ASN A 65 30.86 -20.18 3.01
C ASN A 65 31.70 -21.26 2.32
N THR A 66 31.62 -21.40 0.99
CA THR A 66 32.56 -22.26 0.24
C THR A 66 34.02 -21.84 0.44
N VAL A 67 34.25 -20.56 0.75
CA VAL A 67 35.58 -19.97 0.91
C VAL A 67 35.93 -19.74 2.38
N VAL A 68 35.04 -19.12 3.18
CA VAL A 68 35.37 -18.75 4.58
C VAL A 68 35.29 -19.92 5.58
N GLN A 69 34.50 -20.96 5.29
CA GLN A 69 34.34 -22.17 6.11
C GLN A 69 34.07 -21.93 7.61
N ILE A 70 33.09 -21.08 7.92
CA ILE A 70 32.63 -20.79 9.30
C ILE A 70 31.13 -21.15 9.47
N PRO A 71 30.59 -21.16 10.71
CA PRO A 71 29.16 -21.46 10.91
C PRO A 71 28.25 -20.49 10.13
N SER A 72 27.18 -21.01 9.51
CA SER A 72 26.30 -20.21 8.63
C SER A 72 25.71 -18.97 9.30
N THR A 73 25.36 -19.07 10.59
CA THR A 73 24.85 -17.93 11.37
C THR A 73 25.92 -16.86 11.56
N THR A 74 27.18 -17.26 11.76
CA THR A 74 28.32 -16.33 11.80
C THR A 74 28.52 -15.65 10.46
N THR A 75 28.51 -16.41 9.35
CA THR A 75 28.60 -15.85 7.98
C THR A 75 27.49 -14.86 7.70
N ARG A 76 26.24 -15.17 8.10
CA ARG A 76 25.09 -14.26 7.96
C ARG A 76 25.33 -12.94 8.69
N ILE A 77 25.84 -12.98 9.93
CA ILE A 77 26.08 -11.76 10.72
C ILE A 77 27.22 -10.93 10.12
N LEU A 78 28.28 -11.58 9.63
CA LEU A 78 29.37 -10.88 8.94
C LEU A 78 28.88 -10.24 7.62
N LEU A 79 28.11 -10.97 6.82
CA LEU A 79 27.50 -10.41 5.60
C LEU A 79 26.60 -9.22 5.94
N ASN A 80 25.79 -9.35 6.97
CA ASN A 80 24.94 -8.28 7.46
C ASN A 80 25.74 -7.04 7.91
N TYR A 81 26.86 -7.23 8.62
CA TYR A 81 27.76 -6.14 9.03
C TYR A 81 28.34 -5.38 7.83
N PHE A 82 28.62 -6.08 6.72
CA PHE A 82 29.08 -5.46 5.46
C PHE A 82 27.95 -5.12 4.48
N HIS A 83 26.70 -5.03 4.94
CA HIS A 83 25.55 -4.71 4.08
C HIS A 83 25.43 -5.64 2.86
N TRP A 84 25.75 -6.92 3.06
CA TRP A 84 25.72 -7.98 2.05
C TRP A 84 26.69 -7.77 0.87
N ASP A 85 27.69 -6.91 1.04
CA ASP A 85 28.79 -6.73 0.10
C ASP A 85 29.81 -7.89 0.26
N LYS A 86 29.70 -8.86 -0.64
CA LYS A 86 30.56 -10.06 -0.65
C LYS A 86 32.04 -9.69 -0.80
N GLU A 87 32.37 -8.69 -1.61
CA GLU A 87 33.77 -8.34 -1.91
C GLU A 87 34.44 -7.71 -0.69
N LYS A 88 33.76 -6.76 -0.04
CA LYS A 88 34.28 -6.14 1.19
C LYS A 88 34.50 -7.13 2.33
N LEU A 89 33.58 -8.10 2.49
CA LEU A 89 33.74 -9.15 3.48
C LEU A 89 35.01 -9.97 3.20
N MET A 90 35.23 -10.34 1.95
CA MET A 90 36.37 -11.19 1.56
C MET A 90 37.69 -10.45 1.73
N GLU A 91 37.77 -9.18 1.33
CA GLU A 91 38.94 -8.32 1.56
C GLU A 91 39.28 -8.24 3.06
N LYS A 92 38.31 -7.88 3.91
CA LYS A 92 38.54 -7.79 5.37
C LYS A 92 38.84 -9.14 6.03
N PHE A 93 38.31 -10.25 5.51
CA PHE A 93 38.51 -11.58 6.08
C PHE A 93 39.90 -12.16 5.78
N PHE A 94 40.45 -11.88 4.60
CA PHE A 94 41.76 -12.39 4.16
C PHE A 94 42.91 -11.41 4.39
N ASP A 95 42.69 -10.11 4.21
CA ASP A 95 43.73 -9.09 4.32
C ASP A 95 43.76 -8.42 5.71
N GLY A 96 42.66 -8.53 6.47
CA GLY A 96 42.49 -7.92 7.78
C GLY A 96 42.83 -8.83 8.97
N ASN A 97 42.76 -8.26 10.17
CA ASN A 97 42.86 -9.03 11.41
C ASN A 97 41.51 -9.69 11.73
N GLN A 98 41.43 -11.01 11.59
CA GLN A 98 40.21 -11.77 11.86
C GLN A 98 39.67 -11.57 13.27
N ASP A 99 40.53 -11.45 14.29
CA ASP A 99 40.08 -11.23 15.67
C ASP A 99 39.43 -9.87 15.86
N GLU A 100 39.91 -8.85 15.14
CA GLU A 100 39.30 -7.53 15.13
C GLU A 100 37.96 -7.54 14.40
N LEU A 101 37.89 -8.21 13.24
CA LEU A 101 36.65 -8.38 12.48
C LEU A 101 35.54 -9.04 13.31
N PHE A 102 35.83 -10.19 13.93
CA PHE A 102 34.84 -10.90 14.76
C PHE A 102 34.42 -10.07 15.97
N ARG A 103 35.36 -9.34 16.60
CA ARG A 103 35.05 -8.44 17.72
C ARG A 103 34.18 -7.26 17.30
N GLU A 104 34.48 -6.61 16.17
CA GLU A 104 33.70 -5.50 15.62
C GLU A 104 32.29 -5.93 15.23
N ALA A 105 32.16 -7.13 14.65
CA ALA A 105 30.87 -7.74 14.34
C ALA A 105 30.13 -8.33 15.56
N HIS A 106 30.74 -8.27 16.74
CA HIS A 106 30.20 -8.83 18.00
C HIS A 106 29.89 -10.33 17.91
N VAL A 107 30.70 -11.09 17.16
CA VAL A 107 30.58 -12.55 17.03
C VAL A 107 31.81 -13.24 17.61
N ILE A 108 31.61 -14.41 18.19
CA ILE A 108 32.72 -15.23 18.70
C ILE A 108 33.49 -15.78 17.51
N ASN A 109 34.82 -15.60 17.51
CA ASN A 109 35.69 -16.18 16.49
C ASN A 109 35.63 -17.72 16.58
N PRO A 110 35.08 -18.42 15.57
CA PRO A 110 34.91 -19.87 15.60
C PRO A 110 36.25 -20.64 15.53
N PHE A 111 37.33 -19.99 15.09
CA PHE A 111 38.67 -20.59 15.07
C PHE A 111 39.33 -20.65 16.46
N LYS A 112 38.76 -19.96 17.47
CA LYS A 112 39.22 -20.04 18.86
C LYS A 112 38.45 -21.11 19.61
N LYS A 113 39.15 -22.13 20.12
CA LYS A 113 38.57 -23.13 21.03
C LYS A 113 38.09 -22.44 22.31
N VAL A 114 36.78 -22.32 22.47
CA VAL A 114 36.19 -21.95 23.75
C VAL A 114 36.33 -23.14 24.69
N ASN A 115 36.93 -22.95 25.87
CA ASN A 115 36.93 -23.96 26.93
C ASN A 115 35.50 -24.10 27.47
N VAL A 116 34.71 -24.97 26.85
CA VAL A 116 33.35 -25.27 27.30
C VAL A 116 33.43 -26.00 28.64
N ALA A 117 32.75 -25.46 29.66
CA ALA A 117 32.63 -26.10 30.96
C ALA A 117 31.97 -27.47 30.80
N LYS A 118 32.53 -28.50 31.45
CA LYS A 118 31.96 -29.86 31.42
C LYS A 118 30.49 -29.80 31.88
N PRO A 119 29.57 -30.52 31.20
CA PRO A 119 28.16 -30.53 31.60
C PRO A 119 28.03 -31.01 33.05
N LYS A 120 27.28 -30.27 33.87
CA LYS A 120 26.98 -30.67 35.24
C LYS A 120 25.99 -31.84 35.22
N ILE A 121 26.42 -32.93 35.88
CA ILE A 121 25.66 -34.07 36.40
C ILE A 121 24.43 -34.49 35.56
N ALA A 122 24.67 -35.18 34.43
CA ALA A 122 23.67 -36.10 33.92
C ALA A 122 23.54 -37.27 34.92
N ASN A 123 22.34 -37.51 35.45
CA ASN A 123 22.06 -38.73 36.21
C ASN A 123 22.00 -39.91 35.23
N LYS A 124 23.19 -40.47 34.88
CA LYS A 124 23.37 -41.53 33.88
C LYS A 124 22.50 -42.78 34.13
N ALA A 125 21.97 -42.95 35.34
CA ALA A 125 21.13 -44.09 35.72
C ALA A 125 19.68 -44.00 35.23
N LEU A 126 19.13 -42.81 34.96
CA LEU A 126 17.70 -42.62 34.59
C LEU A 126 17.46 -41.95 33.23
N GLY A 127 18.50 -41.39 32.58
CA GLY A 127 18.33 -40.67 31.31
C GLY A 127 17.48 -39.40 31.44
N THR A 128 17.50 -38.78 32.61
CA THR A 128 16.77 -37.55 32.94
C THR A 128 17.72 -36.41 33.33
N GLU A 129 17.30 -35.18 33.04
CA GLU A 129 18.02 -33.93 33.25
C GLU A 129 17.06 -32.89 33.85
N GLU A 130 17.57 -32.03 34.72
CA GLU A 130 16.82 -30.89 35.28
C GLU A 130 17.01 -29.65 34.40
N CYS A 131 15.95 -28.89 34.17
CA CYS A 131 16.02 -27.65 33.41
C CYS A 131 16.33 -26.45 34.33
N ASP A 132 17.43 -25.73 34.08
CA ASP A 132 17.85 -24.58 34.90
C ASP A 132 16.91 -23.34 34.81
N ILE A 133 15.91 -23.35 33.93
CA ILE A 133 14.93 -22.25 33.79
C ILE A 133 13.66 -22.52 34.59
N CYS A 134 13.07 -23.70 34.45
CA CYS A 134 11.81 -24.06 35.12
C CYS A 134 11.97 -25.03 36.29
N PHE A 135 13.18 -25.53 36.54
CA PHE A 135 13.54 -26.49 37.60
C PHE A 135 12.77 -27.82 37.54
N MET A 136 12.19 -28.16 36.40
CA MET A 136 11.49 -29.43 36.17
C MET A 136 12.43 -30.48 35.58
N ILE A 137 12.20 -31.76 35.91
CA ILE A 137 12.98 -32.89 35.42
C ILE A 137 12.34 -33.44 34.13
N PHE A 138 13.14 -33.52 33.07
CA PHE A 138 12.73 -34.03 31.76
C PHE A 138 13.62 -35.20 31.34
N SER A 139 13.17 -35.96 30.34
CA SER A 139 14.04 -36.92 29.66
C SER A 139 15.11 -36.20 28.85
N SER A 140 16.31 -36.79 28.74
CA SER A 140 17.42 -36.22 27.97
C SER A 140 17.09 -35.93 26.50
N SER A 141 16.07 -36.58 25.92
CA SER A 141 15.59 -36.34 24.56
C SER A 141 14.74 -35.07 24.41
N GLN A 142 14.15 -34.57 25.51
CA GLN A 142 13.35 -33.34 25.54
C GLN A 142 14.18 -32.08 25.85
N MET A 143 15.48 -32.26 26.09
CA MET A 143 16.44 -31.20 26.38
C MET A 143 17.24 -30.86 25.14
N THR A 144 17.20 -29.59 24.72
CA THR A 144 17.99 -29.08 23.59
C THR A 144 19.12 -28.21 24.11
N GLY A 145 20.33 -28.41 23.58
CA GLY A 145 21.50 -27.59 23.90
C GLY A 145 22.15 -26.98 22.67
N LEU A 146 22.94 -25.94 22.92
CA LEU A 146 23.82 -25.30 21.94
C LEU A 146 25.27 -25.75 22.14
N GLU A 147 26.18 -25.24 21.31
CA GLU A 147 27.62 -25.52 21.38
C GLU A 147 28.27 -25.10 22.71
N CYS A 148 27.65 -24.19 23.47
CA CYS A 148 28.07 -23.84 24.84
C CYS A 148 27.84 -24.95 25.87
N GLY A 149 27.14 -26.03 25.51
CA GLY A 149 26.81 -27.12 26.42
C GLY A 149 25.65 -26.85 27.39
N HIS A 150 25.10 -25.62 27.41
CA HIS A 150 23.87 -25.31 28.15
C HIS A 150 22.67 -26.00 27.49
N ARG A 151 21.85 -26.67 28.30
CA ARG A 151 20.67 -27.42 27.84
C ARG A 151 19.44 -26.97 28.61
N PHE A 152 18.34 -26.78 27.89
CA PHE A 152 17.05 -26.41 28.46
C PHE A 152 15.95 -27.24 27.82
N CYS A 153 14.82 -27.37 28.53
CA CYS A 153 13.68 -28.09 27.98
C CYS A 153 13.10 -27.33 26.78
N TYR A 154 12.45 -28.07 25.87
CA TYR A 154 11.80 -27.51 24.69
C TYR A 154 10.86 -26.33 25.02
N GLN A 155 10.09 -26.43 26.11
CA GLN A 155 9.11 -25.42 26.47
C GLN A 155 9.77 -24.08 26.83
N CYS A 156 10.82 -24.10 27.66
CA CYS A 156 11.56 -22.89 28.01
C CYS A 156 12.25 -22.26 26.80
N TRP A 157 12.78 -23.08 25.88
CA TRP A 157 13.33 -22.57 24.62
C TRP A 157 12.25 -21.88 23.77
N ASN A 158 11.09 -22.52 23.60
CA ASN A 158 10.00 -21.98 22.80
C ASN A 158 9.48 -20.65 23.40
N GLU A 159 9.30 -20.57 24.71
CA GLU A 159 8.90 -19.35 25.41
C GLU A 159 9.96 -18.25 25.27
N TYR A 160 11.24 -18.56 25.55
CA TYR A 160 12.35 -17.62 25.42
C TYR A 160 12.45 -17.03 24.00
N LEU A 161 12.45 -17.89 22.98
CA LEU A 161 12.53 -17.45 21.59
C LEU A 161 11.31 -16.61 21.21
N THR A 162 10.10 -17.05 21.61
CA THR A 162 8.86 -16.31 21.31
C THR A 162 8.89 -14.90 21.89
N THR A 163 9.30 -14.74 23.15
CA THR A 163 9.43 -13.43 23.80
C THR A 163 10.49 -12.57 23.10
N LYS A 164 11.68 -13.12 22.79
CA LYS A 164 12.73 -12.38 22.06
C LYS A 164 12.29 -11.90 20.68
N ILE A 165 11.53 -12.73 19.96
CA ILE A 165 11.09 -12.43 18.59
C ILE A 165 9.91 -11.46 18.56
N MET A 166 8.91 -11.67 19.42
CA MET A 166 7.64 -10.96 19.36
C MET A 166 7.63 -9.68 20.19
N GLU A 167 8.20 -9.72 21.40
CA GLU A 167 8.16 -8.58 22.33
C GLU A 167 9.38 -7.67 22.15
N GLU A 168 10.58 -8.25 22.05
CA GLU A 168 11.81 -7.47 21.88
C GLU A 168 12.16 -7.17 20.41
N GLY A 169 11.52 -7.87 19.45
CA GLY A 169 11.77 -7.68 18.02
C GLY A 169 13.17 -8.09 17.55
N VAL A 170 13.87 -8.93 18.31
CA VAL A 170 15.24 -9.34 18.01
C VAL A 170 15.24 -10.62 17.17
N GLY A 171 15.72 -10.53 15.92
CA GLY A 171 15.90 -11.71 15.06
C GLY A 171 17.36 -12.11 14.85
N GLN A 172 18.24 -11.15 14.56
CA GLN A 172 19.57 -11.46 14.01
C GLN A 172 20.58 -11.99 15.04
N THR A 173 20.42 -11.62 16.33
CA THR A 173 21.44 -11.77 17.39
C THR A 173 20.88 -12.44 18.65
N ILE A 174 19.96 -13.39 18.51
CA ILE A 174 19.41 -14.11 19.67
C ILE A 174 20.52 -14.98 20.30
N ALA A 175 20.88 -14.69 21.54
CA ALA A 175 21.88 -15.43 22.30
C ALA A 175 21.27 -16.62 23.06
N CYS A 176 22.14 -17.45 23.66
CA CYS A 176 21.75 -18.55 24.53
C CYS A 176 20.96 -18.02 25.75
N ALA A 177 19.94 -18.77 26.17
CA ALA A 177 19.12 -18.42 27.34
C ALA A 177 19.86 -18.49 28.69
N ALA A 178 21.10 -19.03 28.72
CA ALA A 178 21.94 -19.04 29.91
C ALA A 178 22.42 -17.63 30.28
N HIS A 179 22.56 -17.37 31.59
CA HIS A 179 23.03 -16.08 32.09
C HIS A 179 24.41 -15.72 31.53
N ASN A 180 24.48 -14.58 30.84
CA ASN A 180 25.71 -14.00 30.28
C ASN A 180 26.46 -14.91 29.29
N CYS A 181 25.73 -15.75 28.54
CA CYS A 181 26.30 -16.61 27.50
C CYS A 181 26.21 -15.91 26.12
N PRO A 182 27.34 -15.58 25.47
CA PRO A 182 27.35 -14.84 24.20
C PRO A 182 27.14 -15.73 22.96
N ILE A 183 26.97 -17.05 23.12
CA ILE A 183 26.79 -17.96 21.98
C ILE A 183 25.40 -17.73 21.38
N LEU A 184 25.36 -17.53 20.07
CA LEU A 184 24.13 -17.27 19.32
C LEU A 184 23.39 -18.57 19.00
N VAL A 185 22.07 -18.48 18.94
CA VAL A 185 21.19 -19.54 18.46
C VAL A 185 21.25 -19.54 16.94
N ASP A 186 21.57 -20.68 16.33
CA ASP A 186 21.54 -20.80 14.87
C ASP A 186 20.10 -20.81 14.33
N ASP A 187 19.93 -20.33 13.10
CA ASP A 187 18.61 -20.09 12.51
C ASP A 187 17.82 -21.41 12.36
N GLN A 188 18.49 -22.54 12.13
CA GLN A 188 17.84 -23.85 12.01
C GLN A 188 17.32 -24.34 13.36
N THR A 189 18.09 -24.16 14.44
CA THR A 189 17.67 -24.46 15.81
C THR A 189 16.52 -23.56 16.24
N ALA A 190 16.57 -22.26 15.95
CA ALA A 190 15.46 -21.35 16.25
C ALA A 190 14.16 -21.79 15.54
N MET A 191 14.23 -22.08 14.24
CA MET A 191 13.08 -22.52 13.44
C MET A 191 12.51 -23.88 13.87
N ARG A 192 13.35 -24.76 14.45
CA ARG A 192 12.94 -26.06 14.99
C ARG A 192 12.27 -25.93 16.37
N LEU A 193 12.74 -25.02 17.21
CA LEU A 193 12.29 -24.88 18.61
C LEU A 193 11.03 -24.02 18.77
N VAL A 194 10.81 -23.06 17.86
CA VAL A 194 9.58 -22.26 17.85
C VAL A 194 8.41 -23.14 17.37
N LYS A 195 7.29 -23.11 18.11
CA LYS A 195 6.08 -23.87 17.74
C LYS A 195 5.12 -23.09 16.86
N ASP A 196 4.84 -21.83 17.20
CA ASP A 196 3.82 -21.01 16.53
C ASP A 196 4.31 -20.56 15.13
N PRO A 197 3.58 -20.90 14.04
CA PRO A 197 3.93 -20.48 12.69
C PRO A 197 4.05 -18.95 12.52
N ARG A 198 3.28 -18.15 13.27
CA ARG A 198 3.33 -16.69 13.20
C ARG A 198 4.66 -16.15 13.72
N VAL A 199 5.17 -16.76 14.79
CA VAL A 199 6.47 -16.41 15.37
C VAL A 199 7.59 -16.82 14.41
N LYS A 200 7.48 -17.98 13.74
CA LYS A 200 8.42 -18.39 12.69
C LYS A 200 8.47 -17.39 11.55
N LEU A 201 7.31 -16.99 11.04
CA LEU A 201 7.20 -16.02 9.96
C LEU A 201 7.83 -14.67 10.37
N LYS A 202 7.53 -14.20 11.58
CA LYS A 202 8.13 -12.96 12.13
C LYS A 202 9.65 -13.08 12.24
N TYR A 203 10.16 -14.20 12.74
CA TYR A 203 11.60 -14.45 12.83
C TYR A 203 12.27 -14.45 11.46
N GLN A 204 11.70 -15.16 10.48
CA GLN A 204 12.19 -15.19 9.10
C GLN A 204 12.22 -13.78 8.49
N HIS A 205 11.17 -12.99 8.69
CA HIS A 205 11.14 -11.59 8.27
C HIS A 205 12.27 -10.77 8.95
N LEU A 206 12.47 -10.92 10.26
CA LEU A 206 13.51 -10.16 10.98
C LEU A 206 14.94 -10.52 10.52
N ILE A 207 15.24 -11.79 10.28
CA ILE A 207 16.58 -12.20 9.83
C ILE A 207 16.85 -11.83 8.37
N THR A 208 15.80 -11.76 7.54
CA THR A 208 15.91 -11.37 6.12
C THR A 208 15.77 -9.86 5.89
N ASN A 209 15.33 -9.08 6.89
CA ASN A 209 15.05 -7.66 6.69
C ASN A 209 16.25 -6.90 6.12
N SER A 210 17.43 -7.06 6.72
CA SER A 210 18.66 -6.43 6.23
C SER A 210 19.06 -6.92 4.83
N PHE A 211 18.85 -8.21 4.53
CA PHE A 211 19.13 -8.76 3.20
C PHE A 211 18.31 -8.05 2.12
N VAL A 212 17.04 -7.76 2.42
CA VAL A 212 16.15 -7.01 1.53
C VAL A 212 16.52 -5.54 1.48
N GLU A 213 16.71 -4.88 2.63
CA GLU A 213 17.03 -3.44 2.70
C GLU A 213 18.37 -3.08 2.02
N CYS A 214 19.37 -3.97 2.10
CA CYS A 214 20.66 -3.76 1.44
C CYS A 214 20.61 -4.06 -0.06
N ASN A 215 19.58 -4.76 -0.54
CA ASN A 215 19.44 -5.09 -1.95
C ASN A 215 18.49 -4.12 -2.65
N ARG A 216 19.05 -3.22 -3.47
CA ARG A 216 18.27 -2.24 -4.24
C ARG A 216 17.18 -2.83 -5.13
N LEU A 217 17.29 -4.11 -5.51
CA LEU A 217 16.34 -4.82 -6.39
C LEU A 217 15.26 -5.56 -5.61
N LEU A 218 15.29 -5.54 -4.29
CA LEU A 218 14.27 -6.11 -3.42
C LEU A 218 13.60 -5.02 -2.59
N ARG A 219 12.30 -5.16 -2.34
CA ARG A 219 11.58 -4.29 -1.40
C ARG A 219 10.43 -5.01 -0.75
N TRP A 220 10.28 -4.84 0.56
CA TRP A 220 9.12 -5.33 1.29
C TRP A 220 7.82 -4.64 0.86
N CYS A 221 6.73 -5.40 0.88
CA CYS A 221 5.40 -4.81 0.76
C CYS A 221 5.14 -3.89 1.97
N PRO A 222 4.65 -2.66 1.76
CA PRO A 222 4.40 -1.72 2.87
C PRO A 222 3.12 -2.04 3.66
N SER A 223 2.31 -3.00 3.23
CA SER A 223 1.09 -3.38 3.94
C SER A 223 1.40 -3.93 5.33
N PRO A 224 0.67 -3.50 6.37
CA PRO A 224 0.76 -4.11 7.69
C PRO A 224 0.51 -5.62 7.61
N ASP A 225 1.24 -6.39 8.41
CA ASP A 225 1.14 -7.85 8.50
C ASP A 225 1.43 -8.63 7.21
N CYS A 226 1.87 -7.95 6.14
CA CYS A 226 2.35 -8.57 4.92
C CYS A 226 3.85 -8.85 5.02
N SER A 227 4.27 -10.07 4.69
CA SER A 227 5.69 -10.46 4.70
C SER A 227 6.20 -10.86 3.31
N TYR A 228 5.53 -10.42 2.25
CA TYR A 228 6.02 -10.59 0.89
C TYR A 228 6.98 -9.46 0.50
N ALA A 229 7.97 -9.77 -0.33
CA ALA A 229 8.82 -8.78 -1.00
C ALA A 229 8.65 -8.85 -2.51
N VAL A 230 8.88 -7.72 -3.18
CA VAL A 230 8.92 -7.62 -4.62
C VAL A 230 10.37 -7.55 -5.09
N LYS A 231 10.69 -8.32 -6.13
CA LYS A 231 11.98 -8.32 -6.83
C LYS A 231 11.82 -7.76 -8.23
N VAL A 232 12.74 -6.88 -8.64
CA VAL A 232 12.73 -6.25 -9.97
C VAL A 232 14.07 -6.43 -10.68
N ALA A 233 14.07 -6.30 -12.01
CA ALA A 233 15.31 -6.35 -12.79
C ALA A 233 16.15 -5.06 -12.65
N TYR A 234 15.47 -3.91 -12.56
CA TYR A 234 16.08 -2.59 -12.37
C TYR A 234 15.14 -1.71 -11.54
N VAL A 235 15.69 -0.72 -10.84
CA VAL A 235 14.90 0.16 -9.98
C VAL A 235 14.25 1.25 -10.81
N GLU A 236 12.92 1.28 -10.82
CA GLU A 236 12.14 2.35 -11.44
C GLU A 236 10.94 2.77 -10.57
N ALA A 237 10.46 3.99 -10.74
CA ALA A 237 9.27 4.51 -10.08
C ALA A 237 7.98 4.03 -10.79
N LYS A 238 7.81 2.72 -10.87
CA LYS A 238 6.65 2.03 -11.47
C LYS A 238 5.80 1.36 -10.39
N PRO A 239 4.49 1.15 -10.65
CA PRO A 239 3.64 0.43 -9.72
C PRO A 239 3.99 -1.06 -9.71
N VAL A 240 4.03 -1.65 -8.52
CA VAL A 240 4.13 -3.10 -8.34
C VAL A 240 2.98 -3.59 -7.48
N ALA A 241 2.34 -4.68 -7.89
CA ALA A 241 1.24 -5.29 -7.15
C ALA A 241 1.75 -6.49 -6.33
N CYS A 242 1.50 -6.44 -5.03
CA CYS A 242 1.77 -7.56 -4.13
C CYS A 242 0.65 -8.61 -4.18
N LYS A 243 0.94 -9.85 -3.76
CA LYS A 243 -0.07 -10.92 -3.56
C LYS A 243 -1.15 -10.57 -2.53
N CYS A 244 -0.89 -9.61 -1.64
CA CYS A 244 -1.90 -9.07 -0.72
C CYS A 244 -2.81 -8.00 -1.34
N SER A 245 -2.74 -7.81 -2.67
CA SER A 245 -3.48 -6.80 -3.45
C SER A 245 -3.05 -5.35 -3.23
N ASN A 246 -2.03 -5.10 -2.41
CA ASN A 246 -1.49 -3.75 -2.25
C ASN A 246 -0.61 -3.35 -3.43
N VAL A 247 -0.86 -2.15 -3.97
CA VAL A 247 -0.10 -1.57 -5.09
C VAL A 247 0.69 -0.37 -4.59
N PHE A 248 2.01 -0.43 -4.74
CA PHE A 248 2.93 0.58 -4.23
C PHE A 248 4.00 0.91 -5.26
N CYS A 249 4.65 2.06 -5.09
CA CYS A 249 5.76 2.48 -5.93
C CYS A 249 7.03 1.75 -5.50
N PHE A 250 7.68 1.02 -6.42
CA PHE A 250 8.89 0.27 -6.08
C PHE A 250 10.06 1.19 -5.66
N ALA A 251 10.19 2.38 -6.25
CA ALA A 251 11.30 3.28 -5.96
C ALA A 251 11.25 3.90 -4.55
N CYS A 252 10.08 4.38 -4.11
CA CYS A 252 9.95 5.06 -2.81
C CYS A 252 9.34 4.18 -1.71
N GLY A 253 8.58 3.13 -2.05
CA GLY A 253 7.89 2.27 -1.10
C GLY A 253 6.53 2.79 -0.61
N GLU A 254 6.14 4.00 -1.02
CA GLU A 254 4.82 4.56 -0.72
C GLU A 254 3.74 3.96 -1.62
N ASN A 255 2.46 4.11 -1.22
CA ASN A 255 1.32 3.76 -2.07
C ASN A 255 1.47 4.38 -3.47
N TRP A 256 0.97 3.69 -4.50
CA TRP A 256 1.11 4.15 -5.88
C TRP A 256 0.54 5.57 -6.03
N HIS A 257 1.39 6.50 -6.49
CA HIS A 257 1.15 7.92 -6.31
C HIS A 257 1.10 8.69 -7.63
N ASP A 258 0.51 8.11 -8.66
CA ASP A 258 0.16 8.84 -9.90
C ASP A 258 -0.82 9.98 -9.55
N PRO A 259 -0.61 11.23 -9.99
CA PRO A 259 0.38 11.70 -10.97
C PRO A 259 1.68 12.29 -10.43
N VAL A 260 1.92 12.27 -9.11
CA VAL A 260 3.03 12.99 -8.49
C VAL A 260 4.34 12.19 -8.54
N LYS A 261 5.47 12.84 -8.82
CA LYS A 261 6.81 12.21 -8.72
C LYS A 261 7.20 11.94 -7.26
N CYS A 262 7.93 10.84 -7.00
CA CYS A 262 8.35 10.43 -5.64
C CYS A 262 9.02 11.56 -4.83
N GLY A 263 9.87 12.38 -5.48
CA GLY A 263 10.57 13.48 -4.82
C GLY A 263 9.63 14.56 -4.27
N LEU A 264 8.56 14.87 -5.01
CA LEU A 264 7.54 15.84 -4.57
C LEU A 264 6.66 15.27 -3.46
N LEU A 265 6.28 13.99 -3.56
CA LEU A 265 5.53 13.32 -2.49
C LEU A 265 6.32 13.30 -1.17
N LYS A 266 7.61 12.97 -1.23
CA LYS A 266 8.48 12.98 -0.03
C LYS A 266 8.58 14.37 0.60
N LYS A 267 8.66 15.43 -0.20
CA LYS A 267 8.62 16.82 0.29
C LYS A 267 7.27 17.14 0.97
N TRP A 268 6.17 16.68 0.38
CA TRP A 268 4.82 16.88 0.92
C TRP A 268 4.64 16.20 2.27
N GLN A 269 5.01 14.92 2.38
CA GLN A 269 4.92 14.16 3.61
C GLN A 269 5.72 14.83 4.73
N LYS A 270 6.99 15.19 4.46
CA LYS A 270 7.81 15.93 5.42
C LYS A 270 7.15 17.24 5.87
N LYS A 271 6.56 17.99 4.93
CA LYS A 271 5.85 19.23 5.25
C LYS A 271 4.62 18.99 6.14
N CYS A 272 3.86 17.93 5.87
CA CYS A 272 2.74 17.52 6.70
C CYS A 272 3.16 17.10 8.11
N ASP A 273 4.32 16.43 8.25
CA ASP A 273 4.85 16.00 9.54
C ASP A 273 5.38 17.18 10.38
N ASP A 274 6.08 18.14 9.75
CA ASP A 274 6.70 19.29 10.42
C ASP A 274 5.67 20.35 10.88
N ASP A 275 4.59 20.57 10.11
CA ASP A 275 3.55 21.56 10.41
C ASP A 275 2.48 20.98 11.39
N SER A 276 2.89 20.82 12.66
CA SER A 276 2.19 20.14 13.78
C SER A 276 0.66 20.10 13.76
N GLU A 277 0.13 18.86 13.70
CA GLU A 277 -1.26 18.42 13.77
C GLU A 277 -1.91 18.61 15.15
N THR A 278 -2.69 19.70 15.34
CA THR A 278 -3.73 19.71 16.40
C THR A 278 -5.00 20.48 16.02
N SER A 279 -4.95 21.33 14.98
CA SER A 279 -6.14 22.09 14.55
C SER A 279 -6.88 21.51 13.33
N ASN A 280 -6.29 20.59 12.56
CA ASN A 280 -6.91 20.09 11.33
C ASN A 280 -7.76 18.82 11.51
N TRP A 281 -7.48 17.99 12.52
CA TRP A 281 -8.27 16.77 12.77
C TRP A 281 -9.69 17.07 13.29
N ILE A 282 -9.88 18.17 14.03
CA ILE A 282 -11.20 18.60 14.53
C ILE A 282 -12.09 19.12 13.40
N ALA A 283 -11.51 19.72 12.33
CA ALA A 283 -12.27 20.27 11.20
C ALA A 283 -12.62 19.24 10.11
N ALA A 284 -12.12 18.00 10.19
CA ALA A 284 -12.29 16.98 9.16
C ALA A 284 -13.51 16.07 9.39
N ASN A 285 -13.85 15.80 10.66
CA ASN A 285 -14.91 14.85 11.02
C ASN A 285 -16.27 15.52 11.27
N THR A 286 -16.27 16.79 11.69
CA THR A 286 -17.49 17.49 12.09
C THR A 286 -17.46 18.91 11.55
N LYS A 287 -18.51 19.30 10.82
CA LYS A 287 -18.71 20.65 10.29
C LYS A 287 -20.16 21.10 10.50
N GLU A 288 -20.41 22.40 10.39
CA GLU A 288 -21.77 22.95 10.48
C GLU A 288 -22.39 23.10 9.09
N CYS A 289 -23.70 22.90 8.99
CA CYS A 289 -24.45 23.21 7.78
C CYS A 289 -24.37 24.72 7.48
N PRO A 290 -24.01 25.13 6.25
CA PRO A 290 -23.85 26.54 5.91
C PRO A 290 -25.17 27.35 5.94
N LYS A 291 -26.34 26.67 5.95
CA LYS A 291 -27.65 27.32 5.95
C LYS A 291 -28.34 27.36 7.33
N CYS A 292 -28.18 26.32 8.16
CA CYS A 292 -28.88 26.22 9.44
C CYS A 292 -27.98 25.99 10.65
N ASN A 293 -26.66 25.92 10.44
CA ASN A 293 -25.65 25.70 11.47
C ASN A 293 -25.83 24.40 12.29
N ALA A 294 -26.67 23.48 11.83
CA ALA A 294 -26.74 22.14 12.41
C ALA A 294 -25.39 21.45 12.25
N THR A 295 -24.87 20.91 13.35
CA THR A 295 -23.65 20.11 13.38
C THR A 295 -23.86 18.81 12.61
N ILE A 296 -22.95 18.51 11.68
CA ILE A 296 -22.97 17.33 10.80
C ILE A 296 -21.64 16.60 10.98
N GLU A 297 -21.72 15.29 11.27
CA GLU A 297 -20.58 14.38 11.24
C GLU A 297 -20.51 13.67 9.88
N LYS A 298 -19.31 13.53 9.33
CA LYS A 298 -19.10 12.82 8.06
C LYS A 298 -19.12 11.31 8.27
N ASP A 299 -20.11 10.64 7.69
CA ASP A 299 -20.38 9.20 7.81
C ASP A 299 -20.10 8.39 6.53
N GLY A 300 -19.67 9.05 5.45
CA GLY A 300 -19.39 8.47 4.13
C GLY A 300 -18.21 9.12 3.40
N GLY A 301 -17.83 8.54 2.27
CA GLY A 301 -16.76 9.04 1.40
C GLY A 301 -17.21 10.18 0.49
N CYS A 302 -18.50 10.22 0.14
CA CYS A 302 -19.06 11.24 -0.74
C CYS A 302 -18.99 12.64 -0.12
N ASN A 303 -18.54 13.63 -0.91
CA ASN A 303 -18.49 15.04 -0.50
C ASN A 303 -19.79 15.80 -0.79
N HIS A 304 -20.76 15.18 -1.48
CA HIS A 304 -22.10 15.72 -1.65
C HIS A 304 -22.93 15.53 -0.37
N MET A 305 -23.13 16.61 0.37
CA MET A 305 -23.85 16.57 1.65
C MET A 305 -25.27 17.08 1.48
N VAL A 306 -26.24 16.32 1.97
CA VAL A 306 -27.62 16.76 2.14
C VAL A 306 -27.87 16.92 3.63
N CYS A 307 -28.28 18.11 4.06
CA CYS A 307 -28.50 18.37 5.48
C CYS A 307 -29.71 17.56 5.99
N LYS A 308 -29.48 16.73 7.03
CA LYS A 308 -30.48 15.85 7.64
C LYS A 308 -31.54 16.60 8.47
N ASN A 309 -31.39 17.91 8.67
CA ASN A 309 -32.37 18.73 9.38
C ASN A 309 -33.65 18.85 8.53
N GLN A 310 -34.78 18.43 9.09
CA GLN A 310 -36.07 18.45 8.39
C GLN A 310 -36.47 19.84 7.87
N ASN A 311 -36.02 20.90 8.55
CA ASN A 311 -36.29 22.29 8.19
C ASN A 311 -35.26 22.88 7.20
N CYS A 312 -34.15 22.18 6.94
CA CYS A 312 -33.05 22.65 6.12
C CYS A 312 -32.55 21.49 5.25
N LYS A 313 -33.30 21.12 4.22
CA LYS A 313 -32.91 20.09 3.24
C LYS A 313 -31.98 20.67 2.17
N ALA A 314 -30.92 21.35 2.58
CA ALA A 314 -29.98 22.00 1.68
C ALA A 314 -28.84 21.05 1.29
N ASP A 315 -28.42 21.16 0.03
CA ASP A 315 -27.36 20.36 -0.57
C ASP A 315 -26.10 21.21 -0.78
N PHE A 316 -24.97 20.76 -0.28
CA PHE A 316 -23.72 21.52 -0.27
C PHE A 316 -22.49 20.60 -0.34
N CYS A 317 -21.35 21.17 -0.70
CA CYS A 317 -20.08 20.45 -0.76
C CYS A 317 -19.40 20.45 0.62
N TRP A 318 -18.97 19.27 1.10
CA TRP A 318 -18.25 19.14 2.38
C TRP A 318 -16.95 19.93 2.43
N VAL A 319 -16.25 20.07 1.30
CA VAL A 319 -14.93 20.72 1.23
C VAL A 319 -15.06 22.24 1.34
N CYS A 320 -15.80 22.87 0.43
CA CYS A 320 -15.90 24.33 0.36
C CYS A 320 -17.09 24.93 1.11
N LEU A 321 -18.04 24.12 1.57
CA LEU A 321 -19.31 24.56 2.17
C LEU A 321 -20.20 25.41 1.25
N GLY A 322 -19.88 25.46 -0.05
CA GLY A 322 -20.69 26.10 -1.08
C GLY A 322 -21.84 25.20 -1.57
N PRO A 323 -22.84 25.78 -2.26
CA PRO A 323 -23.98 25.02 -2.80
C PRO A 323 -23.51 23.92 -3.77
N TRP A 324 -24.22 22.78 -3.78
CA TRP A 324 -23.83 21.66 -4.63
C TRP A 324 -24.10 21.90 -6.11
N GLU A 325 -25.27 22.44 -6.46
CA GLU A 325 -25.75 22.60 -7.84
C GLU A 325 -24.74 23.23 -8.84
N PRO A 326 -23.97 24.28 -8.49
CA PRO A 326 -22.98 24.85 -9.41
C PRO A 326 -21.77 23.95 -9.69
N HIS A 327 -21.51 22.92 -8.88
CA HIS A 327 -20.34 22.05 -9.04
C HIS A 327 -20.40 21.30 -10.37
N GLY A 328 -19.33 21.42 -11.16
CA GLY A 328 -19.24 20.85 -12.49
C GLY A 328 -19.75 21.77 -13.62
N SER A 329 -20.19 22.99 -13.30
CA SER A 329 -20.32 24.05 -14.30
C SER A 329 -18.95 24.61 -14.68
N SER A 330 -18.86 25.25 -15.85
CA SER A 330 -17.59 25.85 -16.31
C SER A 330 -17.14 27.03 -15.46
N TRP A 331 -18.08 27.74 -14.82
CA TRP A 331 -17.82 28.99 -14.10
C TRP A 331 -17.54 28.80 -12.60
N TYR A 332 -17.95 27.68 -12.01
CA TYR A 332 -17.71 27.39 -10.58
C TYR A 332 -16.59 26.37 -10.40
N ASN A 333 -15.50 26.76 -9.73
CA ASN A 333 -14.33 25.91 -9.53
C ASN A 333 -13.98 25.82 -8.03
N CYS A 334 -14.31 24.68 -7.40
CA CYS A 334 -13.97 24.41 -6.01
C CYS A 334 -12.50 23.98 -5.84
N ASN A 335 -11.90 23.36 -6.85
CA ASN A 335 -10.56 22.76 -6.79
C ASN A 335 -9.41 23.74 -7.05
N ARG A 336 -9.69 24.91 -7.66
CA ARG A 336 -8.68 25.92 -8.02
C ARG A 336 -8.39 26.87 -6.86
N TYR A 337 -7.10 27.17 -6.64
CA TYR A 337 -6.70 28.21 -5.70
C TYR A 337 -6.60 29.57 -6.41
N ASP A 338 -7.50 30.49 -6.04
CA ASP A 338 -7.47 31.87 -6.52
C ASP A 338 -6.43 32.68 -5.71
N GLU A 339 -5.34 33.04 -6.38
CA GLU A 339 -4.29 33.85 -5.76
C GLU A 339 -4.65 35.33 -5.73
N ASP A 340 -5.51 35.79 -6.63
CA ASP A 340 -5.84 37.21 -6.78
C ASP A 340 -6.90 37.62 -5.76
N GLU A 341 -7.87 36.75 -5.47
CA GLU A 341 -8.77 36.90 -4.32
C GLU A 341 -7.98 36.88 -2.99
N ALA A 342 -6.96 36.01 -2.88
CA ALA A 342 -6.10 35.95 -1.70
C ALA A 342 -5.17 37.17 -1.54
N LYS A 343 -4.70 37.75 -2.66
CA LYS A 343 -3.86 38.97 -2.70
C LYS A 343 -4.66 40.25 -2.49
N ALA A 344 -5.88 40.34 -3.03
CA ALA A 344 -6.75 41.51 -2.89
C ALA A 344 -7.18 41.77 -1.43
N ALA A 345 -7.02 40.79 -0.56
CA ALA A 345 -7.46 40.87 0.82
C ALA A 345 -6.49 41.60 1.79
N ARG A 346 -5.24 41.97 1.43
CA ARG A 346 -4.22 42.39 2.45
C ARG A 346 -3.13 43.41 2.01
N ASP A 347 -2.41 43.94 3.02
CA ASP A 347 -1.27 44.90 3.00
C ASP A 347 0.07 44.23 3.44
N ALA A 348 1.21 44.75 2.92
CA ALA A 348 2.60 44.27 2.79
C ALA A 348 3.31 43.32 3.82
N GLN A 349 2.66 42.79 4.85
CA GLN A 349 3.21 41.82 5.81
C GLN A 349 2.88 40.35 5.44
N GLU A 350 2.83 40.05 4.13
CA GLU A 350 1.88 39.08 3.54
C GLU A 350 2.39 37.73 3.07
N LYS A 351 3.66 37.59 2.69
CA LYS A 351 4.11 36.40 1.92
C LYS A 351 4.00 35.09 2.71
N SER A 352 4.35 35.10 4.01
CA SER A 352 4.26 33.90 4.86
C SER A 352 2.82 33.45 5.11
N ARG A 353 1.88 34.39 5.24
CA ARG A 353 0.45 34.07 5.45
C ARG A 353 -0.20 33.53 4.18
N ALA A 354 0.13 34.10 3.02
CA ALA A 354 -0.36 33.62 1.72
C ALA A 354 0.14 32.19 1.44
N ALA A 355 1.42 31.91 1.69
CA ALA A 355 1.98 30.56 1.53
C ALA A 355 1.31 29.53 2.46
N LEU A 356 1.03 29.89 3.71
CA LEU A 356 0.31 29.04 4.66
C LEU A 356 -1.14 28.79 4.21
N GLN A 357 -1.85 29.83 3.76
CA GLN A 357 -3.23 29.69 3.29
C GLN A 357 -3.31 28.81 2.03
N ARG A 358 -2.38 28.98 1.10
CA ARG A 358 -2.23 28.07 -0.06
C ARG A 358 -2.00 26.65 0.42
N TYR A 359 -1.05 26.42 1.34
CA TYR A 359 -0.80 25.09 1.89
C TYR A 359 -2.06 24.46 2.50
N LEU A 360 -2.77 25.20 3.36
CA LEU A 360 -4.01 24.71 3.99
C LEU A 360 -5.09 24.37 2.97
N PHE A 361 -5.20 25.10 1.86
CA PHE A 361 -6.14 24.81 0.78
C PHE A 361 -5.89 23.43 0.15
N TYR A 362 -4.64 23.13 -0.22
CA TYR A 362 -4.27 21.85 -0.85
C TYR A 362 -4.24 20.71 0.19
N CYS A 363 -3.76 20.99 1.41
CA CYS A 363 -3.69 20.02 2.49
C CYS A 363 -5.07 19.57 2.94
N ASN A 364 -6.04 20.48 3.07
CA ASN A 364 -7.42 20.12 3.40
C ASN A 364 -8.03 19.17 2.36
N ARG A 365 -7.79 19.41 1.06
CA ARG A 365 -8.30 18.56 -0.02
C ARG A 365 -7.63 17.19 -0.05
N TYR A 366 -6.30 17.15 0.08
CA TYR A 366 -5.53 15.91 0.23
C TYR A 366 -6.07 15.07 1.40
N MET A 367 -6.17 15.64 2.59
CA MET A 367 -6.63 14.94 3.80
C MET A 367 -8.09 14.51 3.68
N ASN A 368 -8.94 15.34 3.06
CA ASN A 368 -10.33 14.98 2.83
C ASN A 368 -10.48 13.79 1.88
N HIS A 369 -9.73 13.74 0.77
CA HIS A 369 -9.75 12.57 -0.13
C HIS A 369 -9.14 11.34 0.54
N MET A 370 -8.09 11.50 1.34
CA MET A 370 -7.52 10.39 2.14
C MET A 370 -8.55 9.81 3.13
N GLN A 371 -9.34 10.67 3.78
CA GLN A 371 -10.40 10.24 4.67
C GLN A 371 -11.57 9.61 3.90
N SER A 372 -12.00 10.22 2.79
CA SER A 372 -13.04 9.66 1.92
C SER A 372 -12.67 8.27 1.42
N LEU A 373 -11.41 8.06 1.02
CA LEU A 373 -10.89 6.76 0.62
C LEU A 373 -11.02 5.73 1.74
N LYS A 374 -10.75 6.09 3.00
CA LYS A 374 -10.95 5.18 4.15
C LYS A 374 -12.42 4.78 4.34
N PHE A 375 -13.36 5.67 4.07
CA PHE A 375 -14.79 5.34 4.11
C PHE A 375 -15.20 4.45 2.94
N GLU A 376 -14.68 4.70 1.75
CA GLU A 376 -14.99 3.91 0.55
C GLU A 376 -14.50 2.47 0.65
N HIS A 377 -13.39 2.21 1.35
CA HIS A 377 -12.96 0.84 1.65
C HIS A 377 -14.02 0.04 2.44
N LYS A 378 -14.90 0.71 3.20
CA LYS A 378 -16.01 0.03 3.89
C LYS A 378 -17.12 -0.40 2.92
N LEU A 379 -17.19 0.19 1.72
CA LEU A 379 -18.16 -0.18 0.70
C LEU A 379 -17.95 -1.60 0.17
N TYR A 380 -16.74 -2.16 0.22
CA TYR A 380 -16.50 -3.55 -0.18
C TYR A 380 -17.39 -4.54 0.58
N ALA A 381 -17.65 -4.31 1.86
CA ALA A 381 -18.53 -5.15 2.65
C ALA A 381 -19.99 -5.02 2.19
N SER A 382 -20.49 -3.80 2.07
CA SER A 382 -21.88 -3.54 1.63
C SER A 382 -22.13 -4.02 0.19
N VAL A 383 -21.17 -3.83 -0.70
CA VAL A 383 -21.24 -4.32 -2.08
C VAL A 383 -21.23 -5.84 -2.13
N LYS A 384 -20.44 -6.50 -1.28
CA LYS A 384 -20.45 -7.96 -1.21
C LYS A 384 -21.84 -8.49 -0.84
N ASP A 385 -22.47 -7.90 0.18
CA ASP A 385 -23.83 -8.29 0.59
C ASP A 385 -24.84 -8.06 -0.55
N LYS A 386 -24.72 -6.94 -1.28
CA LYS A 386 -25.59 -6.64 -2.42
C LYS A 386 -25.36 -7.58 -3.62
N MET A 387 -24.12 -7.99 -3.85
CA MET A 387 -23.78 -9.00 -4.86
C MET A 387 -24.42 -10.36 -4.51
N GLU A 388 -24.43 -10.75 -3.23
CA GLU A 388 -25.09 -11.98 -2.76
C GLU A 388 -26.62 -11.90 -2.92
N GLU A 389 -27.24 -10.76 -2.62
CA GLU A 389 -28.66 -10.51 -2.88
C GLU A 389 -29.01 -10.64 -4.38
N MET A 390 -28.22 -10.00 -5.25
CA MET A 390 -28.39 -10.10 -6.70
C MET A 390 -28.26 -11.53 -7.22
N GLN A 391 -27.37 -12.34 -6.64
CA GLN A 391 -27.21 -13.75 -7.00
C GLN A 391 -28.44 -14.58 -6.64
N GLN A 392 -29.10 -14.28 -5.52
CA GLN A 392 -30.36 -14.93 -5.14
C GLN A 392 -31.50 -14.60 -6.11
N HIS A 393 -31.40 -13.47 -6.82
CA HIS A 393 -32.36 -13.01 -7.84
C HIS A 393 -31.96 -13.40 -9.27
N ASN A 394 -31.36 -14.59 -9.45
CA ASN A 394 -30.98 -15.19 -10.74
C ASN A 394 -29.84 -14.50 -11.52
N MET A 395 -29.03 -13.64 -10.88
CA MET A 395 -27.78 -13.17 -11.51
C MET A 395 -26.63 -14.15 -11.24
N SER A 396 -25.82 -14.43 -12.26
CA SER A 396 -24.63 -15.27 -12.10
C SER A 396 -23.51 -14.55 -11.32
N TRP A 397 -22.56 -15.32 -10.80
CA TRP A 397 -21.38 -14.79 -10.10
C TRP A 397 -20.58 -13.79 -10.96
N ILE A 398 -20.51 -14.02 -12.27
CA ILE A 398 -19.81 -13.15 -13.24
C ILE A 398 -20.58 -11.83 -13.39
N GLU A 399 -21.90 -11.90 -13.46
CA GLU A 399 -22.75 -10.74 -13.70
C GLU A 399 -22.80 -9.74 -12.55
N VAL A 400 -22.40 -10.13 -11.34
CA VAL A 400 -22.34 -9.23 -10.17
C VAL A 400 -20.96 -8.61 -9.93
N GLN A 401 -19.90 -9.09 -10.62
CA GLN A 401 -18.53 -8.57 -10.43
C GLN A 401 -18.38 -7.08 -10.77
N PHE A 402 -19.29 -6.51 -11.56
CA PHE A 402 -19.24 -5.09 -11.91
C PHE A 402 -19.34 -4.17 -10.68
N LEU A 403 -20.02 -4.60 -9.61
CA LEU A 403 -20.12 -3.81 -8.38
C LEU A 403 -18.77 -3.71 -7.68
N LYS A 404 -18.04 -4.84 -7.57
CA LYS A 404 -16.68 -4.84 -7.04
C LYS A 404 -15.77 -3.97 -7.91
N LYS A 405 -15.82 -4.12 -9.24
CA LYS A 405 -15.05 -3.27 -10.18
C LYS A 405 -15.37 -1.79 -10.01
N ALA A 406 -16.63 -1.43 -9.73
CA ALA A 406 -17.02 -0.04 -9.48
C ALA A 406 -16.36 0.53 -8.21
N VAL A 407 -16.30 -0.25 -7.12
CA VAL A 407 -15.62 0.16 -5.89
C VAL A 407 -14.09 0.22 -6.08
N ASP A 408 -13.51 -0.75 -6.81
CA ASP A 408 -12.08 -0.75 -7.15
C ASP A 408 -11.71 0.54 -7.90
N ILE A 409 -12.48 0.91 -8.94
CA ILE A 409 -12.28 2.14 -9.71
C ILE A 409 -12.49 3.38 -8.84
N LEU A 410 -13.52 3.41 -7.99
CA LEU A 410 -13.77 4.53 -7.08
C LEU A 410 -12.55 4.78 -6.18
N CYS A 411 -12.02 3.73 -5.56
CA CYS A 411 -10.86 3.82 -4.66
C CYS A 411 -9.61 4.30 -5.41
N GLN A 412 -9.37 3.78 -6.62
CA GLN A 412 -8.25 4.22 -7.46
C GLN A 412 -8.38 5.69 -7.89
N CYS A 413 -9.58 6.16 -8.27
CA CYS A 413 -9.83 7.56 -8.60
C CYS A 413 -9.60 8.48 -7.41
N ARG A 414 -9.99 8.04 -6.21
CA ARG A 414 -9.78 8.80 -4.95
C ARG A 414 -8.33 8.88 -4.54
N GLN A 415 -7.60 7.78 -4.67
CA GLN A 415 -6.15 7.77 -4.49
C GLN A 415 -5.47 8.71 -5.49
N THR A 416 -5.87 8.66 -6.76
CA THR A 416 -5.34 9.56 -7.80
C THR A 416 -5.64 11.03 -7.45
N LEU A 417 -6.90 11.37 -7.12
CA LEU A 417 -7.32 12.72 -6.72
C LEU A 417 -6.50 13.25 -5.54
N MET A 418 -6.28 12.43 -4.52
CA MET A 418 -5.42 12.79 -3.39
C MET A 418 -4.03 13.25 -3.88
N TYR A 419 -3.40 12.49 -4.77
CA TYR A 419 -2.08 12.85 -5.31
C TYR A 419 -2.10 13.98 -6.34
N THR A 420 -3.22 14.20 -7.05
CA THR A 420 -3.36 15.37 -7.94
C THR A 420 -3.21 16.68 -7.16
N TYR A 421 -3.68 16.75 -5.91
CA TYR A 421 -3.53 17.94 -5.07
C TYR A 421 -2.10 18.16 -4.59
N VAL A 422 -1.33 17.09 -4.36
CA VAL A 422 0.10 17.19 -4.07
C VAL A 422 0.86 17.72 -5.29
N PHE A 423 0.57 17.17 -6.47
CA PHE A 423 1.13 17.65 -7.73
C PHE A 423 0.80 19.13 -7.96
N ALA A 424 -0.47 19.52 -7.81
CA ALA A 424 -0.97 20.88 -8.02
C ALA A 424 -0.38 21.91 -7.04
N TYR A 425 -0.11 21.51 -5.79
CA TYR A 425 0.46 22.40 -4.78
C TYR A 425 1.83 22.95 -5.22
N TYR A 426 2.71 22.05 -5.69
CA TYR A 426 4.06 22.40 -6.15
C TYR A 426 4.07 22.97 -7.56
N LEU A 427 3.00 22.82 -8.35
CA LEU A 427 2.96 23.24 -9.73
C LEU A 427 2.93 24.78 -9.85
N LYS A 428 3.84 25.35 -10.64
CA LYS A 428 3.77 26.75 -11.07
C LYS A 428 2.71 26.89 -12.17
N LYS A 429 1.88 27.92 -12.07
CA LYS A 429 0.83 28.20 -13.06
C LYS A 429 1.43 28.39 -14.46
N ASN A 430 0.88 27.68 -15.43
CA ASN A 430 1.17 27.80 -16.85
C ASN A 430 -0.07 27.39 -17.67
N ASN A 431 0.00 27.42 -19.01
CA ASN A 431 -1.15 27.06 -19.84
C ASN A 431 -1.64 25.62 -19.60
N GLN A 432 -0.71 24.69 -19.36
CA GLN A 432 -1.02 23.28 -19.13
C GLN A 432 -1.60 23.02 -17.73
N SER A 433 -1.27 23.86 -16.75
CA SER A 433 -1.82 23.77 -15.40
C SER A 433 -3.32 24.08 -15.40
N VAL A 434 -3.77 25.01 -16.25
CA VAL A 434 -5.20 25.33 -16.39
C VAL A 434 -5.98 24.12 -16.92
N ILE A 435 -5.44 23.46 -17.95
CA ILE A 435 -6.02 22.23 -18.54
C ILE A 435 -6.04 21.10 -17.50
N PHE A 436 -4.93 20.92 -16.78
CA PHE A 436 -4.85 19.95 -15.69
C PHE A 436 -5.92 20.21 -14.61
N GLU A 437 -6.13 21.46 -14.20
CA GLU A 437 -7.15 21.81 -13.21
C GLU A 437 -8.59 21.56 -13.71
N ASP A 438 -8.86 21.72 -15.01
CA ASP A 438 -10.16 21.35 -15.58
C ASP A 438 -10.34 19.83 -15.62
N ASN A 439 -9.31 19.07 -16.02
CA ASN A 439 -9.34 17.60 -15.96
C ASN A 439 -9.53 17.09 -14.52
N GLN A 440 -8.88 17.74 -13.55
CA GLN A 440 -9.01 17.42 -12.12
C GLN A 440 -10.45 17.64 -11.64
N LYS A 441 -11.07 18.77 -12.00
CA LYS A 441 -12.46 19.07 -11.67
C LYS A 441 -13.42 18.05 -12.26
N ASP A 442 -13.21 17.64 -13.52
CA ASP A 442 -14.04 16.64 -14.18
C ASP A 442 -13.95 15.27 -13.50
N LEU A 443 -12.73 14.85 -13.13
CA LEU A 443 -12.50 13.62 -12.37
C LEU A 443 -13.12 13.69 -10.98
N GLU A 444 -12.96 14.81 -10.26
CA GLU A 444 -13.53 14.99 -8.93
C GLU A 444 -15.05 14.84 -8.99
N ARG A 445 -15.71 15.54 -9.92
CA ARG A 445 -17.16 15.41 -10.12
C ARG A 445 -17.58 13.98 -10.45
N ALA A 446 -16.91 13.32 -11.39
CA ALA A 446 -17.22 11.94 -11.77
C ALA A 446 -17.08 10.98 -10.58
N THR A 447 -16.06 11.20 -9.74
CA THR A 447 -15.81 10.44 -8.52
C THR A 447 -16.92 10.64 -7.49
N GLU A 448 -17.34 11.88 -7.24
CA GLU A 448 -18.43 12.17 -6.30
C GLU A 448 -19.76 11.56 -6.76
N LEU A 449 -20.08 11.63 -8.07
CA LEU A 449 -21.29 11.05 -8.65
C LEU A 449 -21.32 9.51 -8.60
N LEU A 450 -20.15 8.86 -8.62
CA LEU A 450 -20.03 7.42 -8.44
C LEU A 450 -20.14 7.05 -6.96
N SER A 451 -19.42 7.77 -6.10
CA SER A 451 -19.44 7.61 -4.64
C SER A 451 -20.84 7.77 -4.06
N GLU A 452 -21.55 8.83 -4.45
CA GLU A 452 -22.94 9.08 -4.04
C GLU A 452 -23.87 7.93 -4.43
N TYR A 453 -23.76 7.48 -5.69
CA TYR A 453 -24.64 6.44 -6.21
C TYR A 453 -24.44 5.11 -5.46
N LEU A 454 -23.18 4.77 -5.15
CA LEU A 454 -22.84 3.55 -4.40
C LEU A 454 -23.20 3.66 -2.90
N GLU A 455 -23.20 4.86 -2.31
CA GLU A 455 -23.53 5.07 -0.90
C GLU A 455 -25.03 5.21 -0.62
N ARG A 456 -25.80 5.81 -1.55
CA ARG A 456 -27.20 6.20 -1.32
C ARG A 456 -28.15 5.55 -2.30
N ASP A 457 -27.97 5.82 -3.59
CA ASP A 457 -28.98 5.56 -4.62
C ASP A 457 -29.15 4.08 -4.93
N ILE A 458 -28.07 3.28 -4.85
CA ILE A 458 -28.08 1.85 -5.16
C ILE A 458 -29.07 1.05 -4.29
N THR A 459 -29.42 1.55 -3.10
CA THR A 459 -30.36 0.89 -2.19
C THR A 459 -31.83 1.09 -2.58
N GLN A 460 -32.13 2.08 -3.42
CA GLN A 460 -33.50 2.52 -3.75
C GLN A 460 -33.95 2.09 -5.16
N GLU A 461 -33.04 1.56 -5.99
CA GLU A 461 -33.31 1.25 -7.39
C GLU A 461 -33.57 -0.24 -7.67
N ASN A 462 -34.28 -0.53 -8.76
CA ASN A 462 -34.52 -1.88 -9.26
C ASN A 462 -33.20 -2.53 -9.71
N LEU A 463 -33.01 -3.82 -9.40
CA LEU A 463 -31.76 -4.57 -9.65
C LEU A 463 -31.28 -4.53 -11.13
N ILE A 464 -32.21 -4.43 -12.09
CA ILE A 464 -31.90 -4.42 -13.53
C ILE A 464 -31.25 -3.10 -13.97
N ASP A 465 -31.74 -1.97 -13.45
CA ASP A 465 -31.26 -0.63 -13.84
C ASP A 465 -29.90 -0.29 -13.21
N ILE A 466 -29.58 -0.92 -12.07
CA ILE A 466 -28.32 -0.73 -11.34
C ILE A 466 -27.12 -1.10 -12.22
N LYS A 467 -27.19 -2.21 -12.96
CA LYS A 467 -26.06 -2.71 -13.75
C LYS A 467 -25.57 -1.68 -14.75
N GLN A 468 -26.47 -1.15 -15.58
CA GLN A 468 -26.12 -0.17 -16.61
C GLN A 468 -25.60 1.13 -15.99
N LYS A 469 -26.33 1.68 -15.00
CA LYS A 469 -25.96 2.95 -14.36
C LYS A 469 -24.61 2.91 -13.67
N VAL A 470 -24.32 1.84 -12.92
CA VAL A 470 -23.02 1.67 -12.26
C VAL A 470 -21.92 1.55 -13.30
N GLN A 471 -22.12 0.76 -14.36
CA GLN A 471 -21.14 0.60 -15.43
C GLN A 471 -20.82 1.91 -16.13
N ASP A 472 -21.82 2.69 -16.50
CA ASP A 472 -21.60 3.98 -17.16
C ASP A 472 -20.87 4.96 -16.24
N LYS A 473 -21.25 5.02 -14.96
CA LYS A 473 -20.60 5.89 -13.96
C LYS A 473 -19.14 5.53 -13.74
N TYR A 474 -18.81 4.25 -13.47
CA TYR A 474 -17.41 3.90 -13.20
C TYR A 474 -16.55 3.96 -14.45
N ARG A 475 -17.07 3.61 -15.64
CA ARG A 475 -16.33 3.75 -16.91
C ARG A 475 -16.03 5.20 -17.23
N TYR A 476 -17.01 6.08 -17.04
CA TYR A 476 -16.80 7.52 -17.21
C TYR A 476 -15.77 8.07 -16.21
N CYS A 477 -15.87 7.67 -14.94
CA CYS A 477 -14.93 8.06 -13.89
C CYS A 477 -13.49 7.61 -14.22
N ASP A 478 -13.31 6.36 -14.63
CA ASP A 478 -12.02 5.83 -15.05
C ASP A 478 -11.49 6.53 -16.31
N GLY A 479 -12.36 6.80 -17.30
CA GLY A 479 -12.00 7.57 -18.49
C GLY A 479 -11.55 9.00 -18.18
N ARG A 480 -12.14 9.66 -17.17
CA ARG A 480 -11.65 10.98 -16.69
C ARG A 480 -10.32 10.85 -15.97
N ARG A 481 -10.11 9.76 -15.21
CA ARG A 481 -8.84 9.48 -14.55
C ARG A 481 -7.71 9.30 -15.56
N MET A 482 -7.91 8.46 -16.57
CA MET A 482 -6.93 8.22 -17.63
C MET A 482 -6.61 9.52 -18.38
N ALA A 483 -7.62 10.29 -18.80
CA ALA A 483 -7.38 11.56 -19.49
C ALA A 483 -6.57 12.57 -18.65
N LEU A 484 -6.74 12.58 -17.33
CA LEU A 484 -5.92 13.39 -16.42
C LEU A 484 -4.47 12.89 -16.38
N LEU A 485 -4.29 11.57 -16.21
CA LEU A 485 -2.96 10.96 -16.12
C LEU A 485 -2.18 11.10 -17.43
N ASP A 486 -2.80 10.79 -18.56
CA ASP A 486 -2.22 10.93 -19.90
C ASP A 486 -1.72 12.36 -20.14
N HIS A 487 -2.51 13.37 -19.76
CA HIS A 487 -2.11 14.77 -19.87
C HIS A 487 -0.88 15.10 -19.00
N VAL A 488 -0.82 14.57 -17.78
CA VAL A 488 0.34 14.78 -16.90
C VAL A 488 1.57 14.04 -17.40
N HIS A 489 1.42 12.82 -17.90
CA HIS A 489 2.49 12.00 -18.46
C HIS A 489 3.06 12.61 -19.74
N GLU A 490 2.22 13.05 -20.67
CA GLU A 490 2.66 13.80 -21.86
C GLU A 490 3.42 15.08 -21.46
N GLY A 491 2.97 15.76 -20.41
CA GLY A 491 3.68 16.91 -19.86
C GLY A 491 5.00 16.58 -19.16
N TYR A 492 5.19 15.35 -18.66
CA TYR A 492 6.48 14.89 -18.19
C TYR A 492 7.44 14.59 -19.34
N GLU A 493 6.96 14.00 -20.44
CA GLU A 493 7.77 13.71 -21.63
C GLU A 493 8.22 14.98 -22.35
N LYS A 494 7.36 16.02 -22.34
CA LYS A 494 7.60 17.30 -23.02
C LYS A 494 8.09 18.42 -22.09
N ASP A 495 8.42 18.09 -20.85
CA ASP A 495 8.92 19.03 -19.82
C ASP A 495 8.03 20.29 -19.62
N TRP A 496 6.71 20.11 -19.61
CA TRP A 496 5.75 21.22 -19.40
C TRP A 496 5.71 21.72 -17.94
N TRP A 497 6.03 20.86 -16.99
CA TRP A 497 5.78 21.11 -15.57
C TRP A 497 6.97 21.78 -14.89
N VAL A 498 6.74 22.95 -14.32
CA VAL A 498 7.72 23.67 -13.50
C VAL A 498 7.23 23.69 -12.05
N TYR A 499 8.09 23.33 -11.11
CA TYR A 499 7.74 23.25 -9.69
C TYR A 499 8.29 24.43 -8.88
N SER A 500 7.55 24.88 -7.88
CA SER A 500 8.04 25.74 -6.81
C SER A 500 8.81 24.92 -5.78
N GLU A 501 9.95 25.42 -5.30
CA GLU A 501 10.87 24.70 -4.41
C GLU A 501 10.30 24.35 -3.04
#